data_AF-M5FPC6-F1
#
_entry.id   AF-M5FPC6-F1
#
_cell.length_a   1.000
_cell.length_b   1.000
_cell.length_c   1.000
_cell.angle_alpha   90.00
_cell.angle_beta   90.00
_cell.angle_gamma   90.00
#
_symmetry.space_group_name_H-M   'P 1'
#
loop_
_entity.id
_entity.type
_entity.pdbx_description
1 polymer ?
#
loop_
_entity_poly.entity_id
_entity_poly.type
_entity_poly.pdbx_seq_one_letter_code
_entity_poly.pdbx_strand_id
1 'polypeptide(L)'
;MSRLASLHGPSTPSSSPRNVSRGSPVPDSPQAAPIESPFHRKLRSSLRDIAGAIEGWDEMVLGEGLRAVKGVVDNGTALDNALASNPNHRSFIATPRIQAINAHLKTLNALCWRLEKQFRLLTMSVDALESLIMSTAAARGPLFLRTPVWISWTPEHFLNALLSLPRRYHQSLITISQCVEKLKDPDISWDEGKDAVQTWADQREIRAKADELDWTEIEEIFVVEVRGWADG
;
A
#
# COMPACT_ATOMS: atom_id res chain seq x y z
N MET A 1 86.93 -19.32 -20.53
CA MET A 1 87.95 -19.24 -19.46
C MET A 1 87.32 -19.71 -18.16
N SER A 2 87.94 -20.71 -17.51
CA SER A 2 88.14 -20.94 -16.05
C SER A 2 87.02 -20.63 -15.02
N ARG A 3 86.51 -21.62 -14.25
CA ARG A 3 87.00 -22.19 -12.95
C ARG A 3 86.59 -21.30 -11.74
N LEU A 4 85.97 -21.72 -10.61
CA LEU A 4 85.84 -23.01 -9.89
C LEU A 4 84.72 -22.96 -8.80
N ALA A 5 84.18 -24.15 -8.48
CA ALA A 5 83.75 -24.77 -7.18
C ALA A 5 83.43 -23.88 -5.96
N SER A 6 82.30 -24.03 -5.22
CA SER A 6 81.75 -25.18 -4.45
C SER A 6 82.46 -25.47 -3.11
N LEU A 7 81.69 -25.49 -2.01
CA LEU A 7 81.84 -26.24 -0.73
C LEU A 7 80.55 -25.96 0.11
N HIS A 8 79.49 -26.77 0.13
CA HIS A 8 79.19 -28.02 0.88
C HIS A 8 79.19 -27.98 2.44
N GLY A 9 77.97 -27.90 3.02
CA GLY A 9 77.42 -28.72 4.14
C GLY A 9 77.94 -28.54 5.59
N PRO A 10 77.23 -29.03 6.66
CA PRO A 10 76.18 -30.07 6.66
C PRO A 10 74.90 -29.84 7.54
N SER A 11 73.83 -30.56 7.16
CA SER A 11 72.84 -31.37 7.91
C SER A 11 72.15 -30.95 9.24
N THR A 12 70.81 -31.10 9.20
CA THR A 12 69.73 -31.29 10.23
C THR A 12 70.05 -32.28 11.37
N PRO A 13 69.29 -32.45 12.51
CA PRO A 13 67.82 -32.28 12.68
C PRO A 13 67.31 -31.79 14.07
N SER A 14 66.05 -31.35 14.22
CA SER A 14 65.32 -31.53 15.50
C SER A 14 63.79 -31.32 15.41
N SER A 15 63.09 -32.43 15.59
CA SER A 15 61.75 -32.66 16.16
C SER A 15 60.72 -31.52 16.29
N SER A 16 59.53 -31.77 15.74
CA SER A 16 58.24 -31.22 16.23
C SER A 16 58.06 -31.38 17.73
N PRO A 17 57.23 -30.53 18.34
CA PRO A 17 56.00 -31.07 18.92
C PRO A 17 54.76 -30.33 18.42
N ARG A 18 53.75 -31.13 18.05
CA ARG A 18 52.35 -30.72 17.98
C ARG A 18 51.97 -30.04 19.30
N ASN A 19 51.47 -28.81 19.24
CA ASN A 19 50.55 -28.35 20.27
C ASN A 19 49.25 -27.88 19.60
N VAL A 20 48.32 -28.82 19.61
CA VAL A 20 46.91 -28.65 19.26
C VAL A 20 46.32 -27.85 20.41
N SER A 21 46.24 -26.54 20.29
CA SER A 21 45.39 -25.74 21.17
C SER A 21 44.44 -24.92 20.31
N ARG A 22 43.21 -25.42 20.32
CA ARG A 22 41.97 -24.86 19.76
C ARG A 22 42.08 -23.37 19.46
N GLY A 23 42.17 -23.05 18.18
CA GLY A 23 41.68 -21.77 17.69
C GLY A 23 40.21 -21.70 18.08
N SER A 24 39.88 -20.83 19.03
CA SER A 24 38.51 -20.41 19.25
C SER A 24 37.96 -19.94 17.89
N PRO A 25 36.78 -20.41 17.45
CA PRO A 25 36.13 -19.79 16.32
C PRO A 25 35.87 -18.35 16.73
N VAL A 26 36.46 -17.41 15.99
CA VAL A 26 36.00 -16.02 16.02
C VAL A 26 34.50 -16.09 15.79
N PRO A 27 33.67 -15.56 16.70
CA PRO A 27 32.23 -15.54 16.46
C PRO A 27 32.02 -14.74 15.18
N ASP A 28 31.20 -15.29 14.27
CA ASP A 28 30.72 -14.61 13.07
C ASP A 28 30.45 -13.16 13.41
N SER A 29 31.28 -12.26 12.86
CA SER A 29 30.98 -10.84 12.88
C SER A 29 29.53 -10.68 12.41
N PRO A 30 28.69 -9.89 13.09
CA PRO A 30 27.37 -9.60 12.57
C PRO A 30 27.58 -9.06 11.15
N GLN A 31 26.98 -9.73 10.16
CA GLN A 31 27.03 -9.28 8.77
C GLN A 31 26.71 -7.80 8.79
N ALA A 32 27.68 -6.96 8.40
CA ALA A 32 27.46 -5.53 8.30
C ALA A 32 26.19 -5.34 7.47
N ALA A 33 25.21 -4.66 8.04
CA ALA A 33 23.95 -4.40 7.37
C ALA A 33 24.27 -3.91 5.94
N PRO A 34 23.63 -4.47 4.90
CA PRO A 34 23.92 -4.10 3.53
C PRO A 34 23.90 -2.58 3.40
N ILE A 35 24.86 -1.97 2.73
CA ILE A 35 24.86 -0.51 2.60
C ILE A 35 23.67 -0.14 1.71
N GLU A 36 22.77 0.70 2.23
CA GLU A 36 21.58 1.08 1.49
C GLU A 36 21.95 1.82 0.20
N SER A 37 21.83 1.13 -0.93
CA SER A 37 21.98 1.75 -2.26
C SER A 37 20.94 2.85 -2.55
N PRO A 38 21.23 3.77 -3.48
CA PRO A 38 20.27 4.79 -3.92
C PRO A 38 18.94 4.22 -4.45
N PHE A 39 18.97 3.01 -5.03
CA PHE A 39 17.77 2.33 -5.49
C PHE A 39 16.83 2.01 -4.32
N HIS A 40 17.36 1.44 -3.23
CA HIS A 40 16.58 1.09 -2.04
C HIS A 40 15.87 2.32 -1.46
N ARG A 41 16.59 3.44 -1.34
CA ARG A 41 16.03 4.70 -0.80
C ARG A 41 14.86 5.21 -1.64
N LYS A 42 15.03 5.20 -2.97
CA LYS A 42 13.98 5.64 -3.90
C LYS A 42 12.79 4.70 -3.88
N LEU A 43 13.04 3.39 -3.93
CA LEU A 43 12.01 2.36 -3.86
C LEU A 43 11.19 2.54 -2.57
N ARG A 44 11.86 2.68 -1.42
CA ARG A 44 11.21 2.93 -0.13
C ARG A 44 10.34 4.19 -0.14
N SER A 45 10.81 5.28 -0.75
CA SER A 45 10.02 6.50 -0.88
C SER A 45 8.75 6.24 -1.68
N SER A 46 8.86 5.65 -2.87
CA SER A 46 7.70 5.33 -3.72
C SER A 46 6.70 4.41 -3.02
N LEU A 47 7.21 3.41 -2.31
CA LEU A 47 6.40 2.52 -1.48
C LEU A 47 5.61 3.32 -0.43
N ARG A 48 6.26 4.19 0.35
CA ARG A 48 5.58 5.03 1.35
C ARG A 48 4.54 5.96 0.73
N ASP A 49 4.81 6.51 -0.45
CA ASP A 49 3.86 7.36 -1.17
C ASP A 49 2.60 6.56 -1.59
N ILE A 50 2.77 5.31 -2.03
CA ILE A 50 1.65 4.39 -2.34
C ILE A 50 0.86 4.06 -1.06
N ALA A 51 1.54 3.70 0.02
CA ALA A 51 0.89 3.37 1.29
C ALA A 51 0.07 4.55 1.83
N GLY A 52 0.65 5.76 1.84
CA GLY A 52 -0.07 6.96 2.25
C GLY A 52 -1.24 7.31 1.32
N ALA A 53 -1.13 6.99 0.02
CA ALA A 53 -2.24 7.16 -0.91
C ALA A 53 -3.43 6.26 -0.55
N ILE A 54 -3.14 5.01 -0.15
CA ILE A 54 -4.13 4.00 0.24
C ILE A 54 -4.75 4.31 1.60
N GLU A 55 -3.94 4.61 2.61
CA GLU A 55 -4.44 4.99 3.95
C GLU A 55 -5.38 6.20 3.86
N GLY A 56 -5.00 7.23 3.08
CA GLY A 56 -5.83 8.40 2.86
C GLY A 56 -7.13 8.09 2.12
N TRP A 57 -7.14 7.08 1.23
CA TRP A 57 -8.36 6.59 0.59
C TRP A 57 -9.32 5.99 1.61
N ASP A 58 -8.83 5.07 2.44
CA ASP A 58 -9.62 4.36 3.44
C ASP A 58 -10.20 5.33 4.48
N GLU A 59 -9.42 6.29 4.95
CA GLU A 59 -9.89 7.32 5.88
C GLU A 59 -11.05 8.14 5.28
N MET A 60 -10.92 8.54 4.01
CA MET A 60 -11.99 9.29 3.33
C MET A 60 -13.23 8.43 3.14
N VAL A 61 -13.08 7.22 2.60
CA VAL A 61 -14.22 6.36 2.24
C VAL A 61 -14.95 5.82 3.47
N LEU A 62 -14.22 5.24 4.42
CA LEU A 62 -14.80 4.57 5.59
C LEU A 62 -15.09 5.54 6.75
N GLY A 63 -14.40 6.68 6.79
CA GLY A 63 -14.63 7.73 7.77
C GLY A 63 -15.71 8.72 7.34
N GLU A 64 -15.32 9.71 6.53
CA GLU A 64 -16.20 10.81 6.12
C GLU A 64 -17.33 10.36 5.19
N GLY A 65 -16.99 9.54 4.18
CA GLY A 65 -17.91 9.06 3.16
C GLY A 65 -19.03 8.21 3.73
N LEU A 66 -18.68 7.17 4.49
CA LEU A 66 -19.68 6.28 5.10
C LEU A 66 -20.62 7.03 6.05
N ARG A 67 -20.12 8.02 6.81
CA ARG A 67 -20.95 8.87 7.66
C ARG A 67 -21.93 9.71 6.83
N ALA A 68 -21.47 10.30 5.73
CA ALA A 68 -22.32 11.12 4.87
C ALA A 68 -23.38 10.29 4.14
N VAL A 69 -23.03 9.10 3.61
CA VAL A 69 -23.99 8.18 2.98
C VAL A 69 -25.09 7.77 3.95
N LYS A 70 -24.73 7.34 5.17
CA LYS A 70 -25.73 7.04 6.22
C LYS A 70 -26.59 8.26 6.54
N GLY A 71 -25.98 9.44 6.63
CA GLY A 71 -26.68 10.69 6.86
C GLY A 71 -27.76 11.01 5.81
N VAL A 72 -27.52 10.71 4.53
CA VAL A 72 -28.54 10.86 3.47
C VAL A 72 -29.72 9.91 3.73
N VAL A 73 -29.43 8.61 3.89
CA VAL A 73 -30.46 7.57 4.03
C VAL A 73 -31.28 7.75 5.30
N ASP A 74 -30.64 8.03 6.44
CA ASP A 74 -31.30 8.21 7.73
C ASP A 74 -32.23 9.43 7.72
N ASN A 75 -31.79 10.55 7.11
CA ASN A 75 -32.63 11.74 7.01
C ASN A 75 -33.76 11.59 5.99
N GLY A 76 -33.55 10.87 4.88
CA GLY A 76 -34.61 10.53 3.92
C GLY A 76 -35.69 9.68 4.58
N THR A 77 -35.27 8.61 5.25
CA THR A 77 -36.20 7.72 6.00
C THR A 77 -36.96 8.47 7.08
N ALA A 78 -36.28 9.35 7.84
CA ALA A 78 -36.92 10.16 8.86
C ALA A 78 -37.92 11.17 8.27
N LEU A 79 -37.63 11.71 7.09
CA LEU A 79 -38.53 12.60 6.36
C LEU A 79 -39.80 11.86 5.94
N ASP A 80 -39.68 10.69 5.32
CA ASP A 80 -40.82 9.88 4.88
C ASP A 80 -41.74 9.50 6.05
N ASN A 81 -41.15 9.02 7.14
CA ASN A 81 -41.89 8.69 8.36
C ASN A 81 -42.65 9.90 8.95
N ALA A 82 -42.02 11.08 8.93
CA ALA A 82 -42.62 12.30 9.46
C ALA A 82 -43.75 12.83 8.55
N LEU A 83 -43.59 12.73 7.24
CA LEU A 83 -44.62 13.10 6.25
C LEU A 83 -45.82 12.15 6.30
N ALA A 84 -45.58 10.86 6.52
CA ALA A 84 -46.64 9.87 6.72
C ALA A 84 -47.45 10.13 7.99
N SER A 85 -46.79 10.59 9.06
CA SER A 85 -47.43 10.84 10.36
C SER A 85 -48.15 12.19 10.45
N ASN A 86 -47.70 13.23 9.72
CA ASN A 86 -48.20 14.60 9.86
C ASN A 86 -48.48 15.28 8.50
N PRO A 87 -49.59 14.94 7.82
CA PRO A 87 -49.90 15.45 6.49
C PRO A 87 -50.17 16.97 6.43
N ASN A 88 -50.49 17.61 7.56
CA ASN A 88 -50.86 19.05 7.60
C ASN A 88 -49.66 20.00 7.81
N HIS A 89 -48.49 19.49 8.20
CA HIS A 89 -47.30 20.32 8.53
C HIS A 89 -46.07 19.96 7.69
N ARG A 90 -46.31 19.58 6.43
CA ARG A 90 -45.27 19.04 5.52
C ARG A 90 -44.09 19.99 5.31
N SER A 91 -44.33 21.28 5.08
CA SER A 91 -43.27 22.25 4.78
C SER A 91 -42.31 22.44 5.97
N PHE A 92 -42.85 22.67 7.16
CA PHE A 92 -42.05 22.89 8.37
C PHE A 92 -41.19 21.67 8.74
N ILE A 93 -41.74 20.47 8.57
CA ILE A 93 -41.04 19.21 8.87
C ILE A 93 -40.00 18.89 7.78
N ALA A 94 -40.35 19.12 6.51
CA ALA A 94 -39.50 18.74 5.38
C ALA A 94 -38.24 19.60 5.24
N THR A 95 -38.36 20.91 5.43
CA THR A 95 -37.25 21.84 5.22
C THR A 95 -35.95 21.46 5.97
N PRO A 96 -35.94 21.23 7.29
CA PRO A 96 -34.69 20.91 8.01
C PRO A 96 -34.07 19.58 7.57
N ARG A 97 -34.90 18.58 7.20
CA ARG A 97 -34.43 17.27 6.74
C ARG A 97 -33.84 17.34 5.34
N ILE A 98 -34.50 18.04 4.42
CA ILE A 98 -34.00 18.29 3.07
C ILE A 98 -32.66 19.06 3.14
N GLN A 99 -32.55 20.05 4.04
CA GLN A 99 -31.30 20.76 4.26
C GLN A 99 -30.18 19.84 4.74
N ALA A 100 -30.46 18.92 5.68
CA ALA A 100 -29.49 17.94 6.16
C ALA A 100 -29.06 16.97 5.04
N ILE A 101 -30.01 16.45 4.25
CA ILE A 101 -29.74 15.60 3.08
C ILE A 101 -28.81 16.34 2.09
N ASN A 102 -29.16 17.58 1.74
CA ASN A 102 -28.37 18.39 0.81
C ASN A 102 -26.95 18.67 1.35
N ALA A 103 -26.80 18.86 2.66
CA ALA A 103 -25.49 19.02 3.28
C ALA A 103 -24.63 17.74 3.13
N HIS A 104 -25.20 16.57 3.39
CA HIS A 104 -24.50 15.29 3.20
C HIS A 104 -24.18 15.01 1.72
N LEU A 105 -25.11 15.28 0.80
CA LEU A 105 -24.85 15.16 -0.64
C LEU A 105 -23.73 16.10 -1.10
N LYS A 106 -23.67 17.32 -0.57
CA LYS A 106 -22.56 18.26 -0.85
C LYS A 106 -21.22 17.70 -0.36
N THR A 107 -21.18 17.09 0.82
CA THR A 107 -20.00 16.39 1.34
C THR A 107 -19.59 15.25 0.42
N LEU A 108 -20.53 14.41 -0.02
CA LEU A 108 -20.24 13.28 -0.92
C LEU A 108 -19.68 13.73 -2.27
N ASN A 109 -20.22 14.78 -2.88
CA ASN A 109 -19.68 15.32 -4.13
C ASN A 109 -18.24 15.86 -3.96
N ALA A 110 -17.97 16.57 -2.87
CA ALA A 110 -16.61 17.04 -2.57
C ALA A 110 -15.64 15.87 -2.33
N LEU A 111 -16.12 14.80 -1.70
CA LEU A 111 -15.36 13.58 -1.44
C LEU A 111 -15.02 12.86 -2.75
N CYS A 112 -15.95 12.73 -3.71
CA CYS A 112 -15.65 12.15 -5.02
C CYS A 112 -14.48 12.87 -5.72
N TRP A 113 -14.48 14.20 -5.71
CA TRP A 113 -13.38 14.98 -6.29
C TRP A 113 -12.03 14.75 -5.57
N ARG A 114 -12.07 14.61 -4.23
CA ARG A 114 -10.87 14.28 -3.44
C ARG A 114 -10.38 12.88 -3.73
N LEU A 115 -11.27 11.89 -3.85
CA LEU A 115 -10.92 10.52 -4.22
C LEU A 115 -10.32 10.45 -5.63
N GLU A 116 -10.87 11.17 -6.62
CA GLU A 116 -10.24 11.25 -7.94
C GLU A 116 -8.81 11.79 -7.87
N LYS A 117 -8.57 12.80 -7.04
CA LYS A 117 -7.22 13.34 -6.82
C LYS A 117 -6.31 12.29 -6.16
N GLN A 118 -6.81 11.58 -5.16
CA GLN A 118 -6.07 10.53 -4.47
C GLN A 118 -5.75 9.36 -5.41
N PHE A 119 -6.69 8.97 -6.26
CA PHE A 119 -6.49 7.97 -7.31
C PHE A 119 -5.39 8.38 -8.28
N ARG A 120 -5.39 9.63 -8.75
CA ARG A 120 -4.31 10.14 -9.61
C ARG A 120 -2.95 10.07 -8.92
N LEU A 121 -2.88 10.39 -7.63
CA LEU A 121 -1.64 10.27 -6.86
C LEU A 121 -1.17 8.82 -6.77
N LEU A 122 -2.08 7.89 -6.46
CA LEU A 122 -1.77 6.45 -6.42
C LEU A 122 -1.20 5.97 -7.76
N THR A 123 -1.87 6.28 -8.87
CA THR A 123 -1.41 5.91 -10.23
C THR A 123 -0.04 6.47 -10.53
N MET A 124 0.18 7.77 -10.27
CA MET A 124 1.49 8.40 -10.48
C MET A 124 2.60 7.74 -9.65
N SER A 125 2.32 7.35 -8.41
CA SER A 125 3.30 6.69 -7.55
C SER A 125 3.62 5.27 -8.03
N VAL A 126 2.63 4.53 -8.54
CA VAL A 126 2.82 3.20 -9.14
C VAL A 126 3.61 3.30 -10.45
N ASP A 127 3.29 4.26 -11.33
CA ASP A 127 4.03 4.49 -12.58
C ASP A 127 5.49 4.88 -12.30
N ALA A 128 5.72 5.71 -11.28
CA ALA A 128 7.07 6.11 -10.86
C ALA A 128 7.87 4.92 -10.30
N LEU A 129 7.23 4.04 -9.54
CA LEU A 129 7.81 2.79 -9.05
C LEU A 129 8.21 1.88 -10.23
N GLU A 130 7.32 1.68 -11.19
CA GLU A 130 7.57 0.88 -12.39
C GLU A 130 8.77 1.41 -13.17
N SER A 131 8.77 2.72 -13.45
CA SER A 131 9.86 3.40 -14.12
C SER A 131 11.19 3.24 -13.39
N LEU A 132 11.21 3.36 -12.06
CA LEU A 132 12.41 3.17 -11.23
C LEU A 132 12.97 1.75 -11.37
N ILE A 133 12.11 0.74 -11.28
CA ILE A 133 12.55 -0.66 -11.33
C ILE A 133 13.02 -1.02 -12.74
N MET A 134 12.26 -0.64 -13.78
CA MET A 134 12.61 -0.94 -15.17
C MET A 134 13.90 -0.26 -15.61
N SER A 135 14.08 1.03 -15.28
CA SER A 135 15.32 1.75 -15.59
C SER A 135 16.54 1.17 -14.86
N THR A 136 16.36 0.74 -13.61
CA THR A 136 17.43 0.11 -12.83
C THR A 136 17.77 -1.28 -13.37
N ALA A 137 16.77 -2.07 -13.77
CA ALA A 137 16.96 -3.37 -14.41
C ALA A 137 17.69 -3.23 -15.76
N ALA A 138 17.36 -2.23 -16.56
CA ALA A 138 18.06 -1.93 -17.81
C ALA A 138 19.54 -1.61 -17.58
N ALA A 139 19.88 -0.89 -16.50
CA ALA A 139 21.25 -0.52 -16.17
C ALA A 139 22.06 -1.65 -15.51
N ARG A 140 21.42 -2.49 -14.68
CA ARG A 140 22.09 -3.55 -13.88
C ARG A 140 21.98 -4.95 -14.48
N GLY A 141 21.15 -5.11 -15.51
CA GLY A 141 20.86 -6.39 -16.15
C GLY A 141 19.68 -7.13 -15.51
N PRO A 142 19.14 -8.16 -16.20
CA PRO A 142 17.88 -8.81 -15.84
C PRO A 142 17.92 -9.58 -14.52
N LEU A 143 19.10 -10.03 -14.07
CA LEU A 143 19.25 -10.71 -12.78
C LEU A 143 18.84 -9.81 -11.61
N PHE A 144 18.92 -8.49 -11.76
CA PHE A 144 18.49 -7.52 -10.75
C PHE A 144 17.04 -7.73 -10.30
N LEU A 145 16.13 -8.07 -11.22
CA LEU A 145 14.72 -8.29 -10.91
C LEU A 145 14.47 -9.50 -10.00
N ARG A 146 15.45 -10.41 -9.92
CA ARG A 146 15.40 -11.65 -9.12
C ARG A 146 16.22 -11.57 -7.85
N THR A 147 16.97 -10.48 -7.65
CA THR A 147 17.76 -10.29 -6.44
C THR A 147 16.89 -9.69 -5.35
N PRO A 148 16.87 -10.25 -4.12
CA PRO A 148 16.20 -9.62 -2.99
C PRO A 148 16.69 -8.20 -2.76
N VAL A 149 15.74 -7.30 -2.48
CA VAL A 149 15.99 -5.87 -2.25
C VAL A 149 16.53 -5.65 -0.84
N TRP A 150 15.83 -6.16 0.17
CA TRP A 150 16.23 -6.05 1.58
C TRP A 150 16.39 -7.46 2.19
N ILE A 151 15.29 -8.17 2.45
CA ILE A 151 15.31 -9.52 3.04
C ILE A 151 14.84 -10.53 2.00
N SER A 152 13.58 -10.46 1.57
CA SER A 152 12.95 -11.54 0.81
C SER A 152 12.38 -11.12 -0.54
N TRP A 153 11.88 -9.89 -0.65
CA TRP A 153 11.20 -9.42 -1.86
C TRP A 153 12.18 -8.97 -2.93
N THR A 154 11.93 -9.42 -4.15
CA THR A 154 12.65 -8.94 -5.34
C THR A 154 11.91 -7.75 -5.97
N PRO A 155 12.55 -6.93 -6.81
CA PRO A 155 11.87 -5.85 -7.53
C PRO A 155 10.67 -6.35 -8.35
N GLU A 156 10.77 -7.54 -8.94
CA GLU A 156 9.66 -8.18 -9.67
C GLU A 156 8.44 -8.45 -8.77
N HIS A 157 8.66 -8.92 -7.54
CA HIS A 157 7.57 -9.13 -6.57
C HIS A 157 6.87 -7.81 -6.23
N PHE A 158 7.63 -6.73 -5.98
CA PHE A 158 7.05 -5.40 -5.73
C PHE A 158 6.19 -4.91 -6.90
N LEU A 159 6.66 -5.09 -8.14
CA LEU A 159 5.90 -4.71 -9.32
C LEU A 159 4.61 -5.50 -9.44
N ASN A 160 4.69 -6.82 -9.40
CA ASN A 160 3.52 -7.68 -9.58
C ASN A 160 2.46 -7.42 -8.51
N ALA A 161 2.88 -7.15 -7.26
CA ALA A 161 1.96 -6.84 -6.18
C ALA A 161 1.28 -5.46 -6.35
N LEU A 162 1.99 -4.46 -6.86
CA LEU A 162 1.51 -3.06 -6.83
C LEU A 162 0.90 -2.59 -8.15
N LEU A 163 1.22 -3.22 -9.28
CA LEU A 163 0.69 -2.85 -10.60
C LEU A 163 -0.82 -3.09 -10.75
N SER A 164 -1.42 -3.97 -9.94
CA SER A 164 -2.87 -4.20 -9.96
C SER A 164 -3.66 -3.16 -9.16
N LEU A 165 -3.01 -2.40 -8.28
CA LEU A 165 -3.67 -1.42 -7.40
C LEU A 165 -4.45 -0.34 -8.16
N PRO A 166 -3.89 0.36 -9.17
CA PRO A 166 -4.62 1.41 -9.87
C PRO A 166 -5.95 0.90 -10.46
N ARG A 167 -5.96 -0.32 -11.00
CA ARG A 167 -7.20 -0.92 -11.52
C ARG A 167 -8.24 -1.13 -10.42
N ARG A 168 -7.87 -1.71 -9.27
CA ARG A 168 -8.79 -1.97 -8.15
C ARG A 168 -9.38 -0.66 -7.60
N TYR A 169 -8.54 0.34 -7.40
CA TYR A 169 -8.97 1.65 -6.89
C TYR A 169 -9.80 2.44 -7.90
N HIS A 170 -9.54 2.30 -9.20
CA HIS A 170 -10.40 2.86 -10.23
C HIS A 170 -11.81 2.25 -10.19
N GLN A 171 -11.91 0.93 -10.01
CA GLN A 171 -13.21 0.27 -9.90
C GLN A 171 -13.96 0.70 -8.64
N SER A 172 -13.28 0.79 -7.49
CA SER A 172 -13.87 1.36 -6.25
C SER A 172 -14.36 2.79 -6.47
N LEU A 173 -13.60 3.64 -7.16
CA LEU A 173 -14.02 5.01 -7.50
C LEU A 173 -15.33 5.04 -8.30
N ILE A 174 -15.46 4.15 -9.28
CA ILE A 174 -16.67 4.02 -10.10
C ILE A 174 -17.84 3.59 -9.21
N THR A 175 -17.67 2.56 -8.39
CA THR A 175 -18.71 2.06 -7.48
C THR A 175 -19.16 3.14 -6.50
N ILE A 176 -18.22 3.89 -5.91
CA ILE A 176 -18.50 5.04 -5.04
C ILE A 176 -19.29 6.12 -5.78
N SER A 177 -18.85 6.49 -6.99
CA SER A 177 -19.53 7.50 -7.79
C SER A 177 -20.96 7.09 -8.14
N GLN A 178 -21.17 5.82 -8.49
CA GLN A 178 -22.50 5.26 -8.74
C GLN A 178 -23.38 5.30 -7.48
N CYS A 179 -22.83 5.01 -6.31
CA CYS A 179 -23.56 5.15 -5.04
C CYS A 179 -23.99 6.60 -4.81
N VAL A 180 -23.10 7.57 -5.04
CA VAL A 180 -23.44 9.00 -4.91
C VAL A 180 -24.54 9.40 -5.90
N GLU A 181 -24.47 8.96 -7.16
CA GLU A 181 -25.51 9.26 -8.15
C GLU A 181 -26.86 8.65 -7.76
N LYS A 182 -26.89 7.40 -7.25
CA LYS A 182 -28.12 6.80 -6.73
C LYS A 182 -28.72 7.61 -5.58
N LEU A 183 -27.88 8.05 -4.62
CA LEU A 183 -28.32 8.80 -3.44
C LEU A 183 -28.81 10.23 -3.76
N LYS A 184 -28.54 10.75 -4.97
CA LYS A 184 -29.10 12.03 -5.43
C LYS A 184 -30.55 11.92 -5.88
N ASP A 185 -31.03 10.70 -6.13
CA ASP A 185 -32.42 10.47 -6.51
C ASP A 185 -33.34 10.82 -5.32
N PRO A 186 -34.22 11.83 -5.43
CA PRO A 186 -35.13 12.19 -4.36
C PRO A 186 -36.17 11.10 -4.05
N ASP A 187 -36.40 10.18 -4.99
CA ASP A 187 -37.40 9.12 -4.89
C ASP A 187 -36.78 7.76 -4.51
N ILE A 188 -35.51 7.74 -4.05
CA ILE A 188 -34.81 6.54 -3.62
C ILE A 188 -35.58 5.82 -2.50
N SER A 189 -35.80 4.51 -2.66
CA SER A 189 -36.43 3.70 -1.61
C SER A 189 -35.48 3.43 -0.45
N TRP A 190 -36.03 3.10 0.74
CA TRP A 190 -35.23 2.71 1.90
C TRP A 190 -34.32 1.51 1.63
N ASP A 191 -34.83 0.50 0.92
CA ASP A 191 -34.07 -0.71 0.57
C ASP A 191 -32.89 -0.37 -0.35
N GLU A 192 -33.09 0.49 -1.35
CA GLU A 192 -32.02 0.97 -2.24
C GLU A 192 -30.99 1.83 -1.50
N GLY A 193 -31.45 2.70 -0.58
CA GLY A 193 -30.56 3.48 0.27
C GLY A 193 -29.70 2.59 1.17
N LYS A 194 -30.30 1.55 1.77
CA LYS A 194 -29.58 0.57 2.58
C LYS A 194 -28.57 -0.23 1.74
N ASP A 195 -28.95 -0.64 0.53
CA ASP A 195 -28.04 -1.30 -0.42
C ASP A 195 -26.87 -0.39 -0.80
N ALA A 196 -27.10 0.91 -1.01
CA ALA A 196 -26.04 1.88 -1.27
C ALA A 196 -25.07 2.02 -0.08
N VAL A 197 -25.58 2.05 1.17
CA VAL A 197 -24.74 2.07 2.38
C VAL A 197 -23.89 0.79 2.47
N GLN A 198 -24.48 -0.37 2.19
CA GLN A 198 -23.78 -1.65 2.25
C GLN A 198 -22.72 -1.76 1.17
N THR A 199 -23.07 -1.43 -0.07
CA THR A 199 -22.16 -1.42 -1.22
C THR A 199 -20.98 -0.48 -0.96
N TRP A 200 -21.24 0.69 -0.38
CA TRP A 200 -20.19 1.63 0.04
C TRP A 200 -19.28 1.04 1.11
N ALA A 201 -19.83 0.38 2.14
CA ALA A 201 -19.05 -0.17 3.23
C ALA A 201 -18.21 -1.39 2.83
N ASP A 202 -18.68 -2.17 1.87
CA ASP A 202 -18.04 -3.42 1.47
C ASP A 202 -16.69 -3.20 0.78
N GLN A 203 -16.55 -2.14 -0.03
CA GLN A 203 -15.34 -1.84 -0.82
C GLN A 203 -14.80 -3.09 -1.54
N ARG A 204 -15.69 -3.83 -2.21
CA ARG A 204 -15.44 -5.19 -2.72
C ARG A 204 -14.25 -5.27 -3.65
N GLU A 205 -14.03 -4.23 -4.44
CA GLU A 205 -13.00 -4.17 -5.48
C GLU A 205 -11.59 -4.08 -4.87
N ILE A 206 -11.48 -3.46 -3.70
CA ILE A 206 -10.21 -3.31 -2.96
C ILE A 206 -10.00 -4.53 -2.06
N ARG A 207 -11.07 -5.02 -1.42
CA ARG A 207 -11.03 -6.11 -0.44
C ARG A 207 -11.17 -7.51 -1.04
N ALA A 208 -11.47 -7.63 -2.33
CA ALA A 208 -11.47 -8.91 -3.00
C ALA A 208 -10.08 -9.55 -2.79
N LYS A 209 -10.06 -10.71 -2.14
CA LYS A 209 -8.93 -11.65 -2.20
C LYS A 209 -8.80 -12.06 -3.66
N ALA A 210 -8.07 -11.27 -4.43
CA ALA A 210 -7.47 -11.79 -5.64
C ALA A 210 -6.46 -12.86 -5.21
N ASP A 211 -6.13 -13.79 -6.09
CA ASP A 211 -5.00 -14.73 -5.92
C ASP A 211 -3.62 -14.01 -5.82
N GLU A 212 -3.63 -12.67 -5.73
CA GLU A 212 -2.51 -11.75 -5.56
C GLU A 212 -2.51 -11.22 -4.12
N LEU A 213 -1.35 -11.41 -3.48
CA LEU A 213 -0.87 -10.88 -2.19
C LEU A 213 -1.83 -9.91 -1.46
N ASP A 214 -2.24 -10.32 -0.26
CA ASP A 214 -3.17 -9.56 0.59
C ASP A 214 -2.53 -8.21 0.97
N TRP A 215 -3.34 -7.15 1.08
CA TRP A 215 -2.84 -5.84 1.52
C TRP A 215 -2.21 -5.91 2.91
N THR A 216 -2.71 -6.81 3.77
CA THR A 216 -2.10 -7.09 5.08
C THR A 216 -0.71 -7.70 4.95
N GLU A 217 -0.48 -8.59 3.98
CA GLU A 217 0.84 -9.13 3.67
C GLU A 217 1.75 -8.03 3.12
N ILE A 218 1.24 -7.17 2.23
CA ILE A 218 1.99 -6.00 1.72
C ILE A 218 2.36 -5.07 2.89
N GLU A 219 1.43 -4.75 3.78
CA GLU A 219 1.66 -3.87 4.94
C GLU A 219 2.65 -4.49 5.94
N GLU A 220 2.51 -5.78 6.27
CA GLU A 220 3.46 -6.51 7.11
C GLU A 220 4.86 -6.49 6.50
N ILE A 221 4.97 -6.66 5.18
CA ILE A 221 6.24 -6.62 4.46
C ILE A 221 6.81 -5.20 4.43
N PHE A 222 5.99 -4.17 4.28
CA PHE A 222 6.42 -2.79 4.45
C PHE A 222 6.91 -2.51 5.88
N VAL A 223 6.27 -3.07 6.89
CA VAL A 223 6.72 -2.91 8.28
C VAL A 223 8.05 -3.66 8.49
N VAL A 224 8.16 -4.91 8.04
CA VAL A 224 9.35 -5.76 8.25
C VAL A 224 10.53 -5.31 7.39
N GLU A 225 10.34 -5.07 6.10
CA GLU A 225 11.40 -4.76 5.13
C GLU A 225 11.77 -3.27 5.11
N VAL A 226 10.79 -2.36 5.31
CA VAL A 226 11.00 -0.91 5.20
C VAL A 226 11.18 -0.21 6.55
N ARG A 227 10.51 -0.65 7.63
CA ARG A 227 10.70 -0.07 8.98
C ARG A 227 11.75 -0.81 9.81
N GLY A 228 11.80 -2.14 9.76
CA GLY A 228 12.79 -2.96 10.50
C GLY A 228 14.25 -2.65 10.16
N TRP A 229 14.52 -2.04 9.01
CA TRP A 229 15.85 -1.61 8.57
C TRP A 229 16.28 -0.21 9.04
N ALA A 230 15.37 0.60 9.60
CA ALA A 230 15.69 1.93 10.11
C ALA A 230 16.22 1.91 11.56
N ASP A 231 16.00 0.80 12.28
CA ASP A 231 16.28 0.66 13.72
C ASP A 231 17.48 -0.27 14.03
N GLY A 232 18.29 -0.62 13.02
CA GLY A 232 19.53 -1.42 13.16
C GLY A 232 20.73 -0.74 12.53
#